data_AF-A0A7J6TN71-F1
#
_entry.id   AF-A0A7J6TN71-F1
#
_cell.length_a   1.000
_cell.length_b   1.000
_cell.length_c   1.000
_cell.angle_alpha   90.00
_cell.angle_beta   90.00
_cell.angle_gamma   90.00
#
_symmetry.space_group_name_H-M   'P 1'
#
loop_
_entity.id
_entity.type
_entity.pdbx_description
1 polymer ?
#
loop_
_entity_poly.entity_id
_entity_poly.type
_entity_poly.pdbx_seq_one_letter_code
_entity_poly.pdbx_strand_id
1 'polypeptide(L)'
;MSPGGTESILLTNGKAVANLQRGMYQEAYDDLLRVLQLDQRNPDTLVNLACAATHLGKLEETQKYKQTLQQLPSVGSAQAYTAGLQELSNSFSRFQPTK
;
A
#
# COMPACT_ATOMS: atom_id res chain seq x y z
N MET A 1 -26.54 -17.84 -4.81
CA MET A 1 -25.51 -16.78 -4.83
C MET A 1 -24.45 -17.20 -3.82
N SER A 2 -23.36 -17.81 -4.28
CA SER A 2 -22.33 -18.34 -3.38
C SER A 2 -21.55 -17.18 -2.77
N PRO A 3 -21.32 -17.14 -1.45
CA PRO A 3 -20.48 -16.12 -0.85
C PRO A 3 -19.07 -16.34 -1.39
N GLY A 4 -18.55 -15.37 -2.14
CA GLY A 4 -17.15 -15.35 -2.55
C GLY A 4 -16.28 -15.60 -1.31
N GLY A 5 -15.35 -16.54 -1.42
CA GLY A 5 -14.57 -17.03 -0.29
C GLY A 5 -14.02 -15.90 0.56
N THR A 6 -14.21 -15.98 1.87
CA THR A 6 -13.81 -14.95 2.84
C THR A 6 -12.37 -14.51 2.56
N GLU A 7 -12.19 -13.30 2.05
CA GLU A 7 -10.86 -12.75 1.79
C GLU A 7 -10.14 -12.55 3.12
N SER A 8 -9.06 -13.31 3.31
CA SER A 8 -8.19 -13.06 4.45
C SER A 8 -7.42 -11.76 4.21
N ILE A 9 -7.57 -10.80 5.13
CA ILE A 9 -6.86 -9.51 5.12
C ILE A 9 -5.35 -9.76 4.97
N LEU A 10 -4.80 -10.71 5.72
CA LEU A 10 -3.37 -11.02 5.72
C LEU A 10 -2.92 -11.63 4.38
N LEU A 11 -3.64 -12.65 3.89
CA LEU A 11 -3.28 -13.33 2.64
C LEU A 11 -3.38 -12.37 1.44
N THR A 12 -4.44 -11.57 1.39
CA THR A 12 -4.70 -10.65 0.29
C THR A 12 -3.71 -9.48 0.29
N ASN A 13 -3.31 -8.98 1.47
CA ASN A 13 -2.17 -8.05 1.56
C ASN A 13 -0.87 -8.68 1.06
N GLY A 14 -0.57 -9.92 1.46
CA GLY A 14 0.62 -10.63 0.98
C GLY A 14 0.64 -10.79 -0.54
N LYS A 15 -0.51 -11.13 -1.14
CA LYS A 15 -0.68 -11.17 -2.61
C LYS A 15 -0.42 -9.79 -3.22
N ALA A 16 -1.00 -8.74 -2.68
CA ALA A 16 -0.84 -7.38 -3.18
C ALA A 16 0.63 -6.93 -3.15
N VAL A 17 1.38 -7.26 -2.09
CA VAL A 17 2.83 -6.98 -2.01
C VAL A 17 3.60 -7.70 -3.13
N ALA A 18 3.29 -8.96 -3.40
CA ALA A 18 3.91 -9.69 -4.50
C ALA A 18 3.59 -9.05 -5.87
N ASN A 19 2.35 -8.57 -6.06
CA ASN A 19 1.94 -7.87 -7.28
C ASN A 19 2.60 -6.49 -7.41
N LEU A 20 2.78 -5.74 -6.32
CA LEU A 20 3.55 -4.49 -6.29
C LEU A 20 4.99 -4.71 -6.77
N GLN A 21 5.66 -5.76 -6.27
CA GLN A 21 7.02 -6.10 -6.69
C GLN A 21 7.12 -6.50 -8.17
N ARG A 22 6.05 -7.06 -8.73
CA ARG A 22 5.95 -7.42 -10.15
C ARG A 22 5.54 -6.26 -11.06
N GLY A 23 5.28 -5.07 -10.50
CA GLY A 23 4.78 -3.92 -11.26
C GLY A 23 3.30 -4.02 -11.63
N MET A 24 2.57 -4.99 -11.09
CA MET A 24 1.13 -5.18 -11.31
C MET A 24 0.32 -4.27 -10.37
N TYR A 25 0.54 -2.96 -10.49
CA TYR A 25 0.04 -1.97 -9.54
C TYR A 25 -1.48 -1.87 -9.50
N GLN A 26 -2.15 -1.98 -10.65
CA GLN A 26 -3.60 -1.90 -10.73
C GLN A 26 -4.27 -3.11 -10.05
N GLU A 27 -3.76 -4.33 -10.28
CA GLU A 27 -4.28 -5.53 -9.61
C GLU A 27 -4.05 -5.48 -8.10
N ALA A 28 -2.85 -5.07 -7.67
CA ALA A 28 -2.57 -4.85 -6.25
C ALA A 28 -3.55 -3.84 -5.64
N TYR A 29 -3.79 -2.73 -6.32
CA TYR A 29 -4.71 -1.69 -5.87
C TYR A 29 -6.14 -2.20 -5.70
N ASP A 30 -6.66 -2.95 -6.67
CA ASP A 30 -8.03 -3.48 -6.65
C ASP A 30 -8.21 -4.56 -5.56
N ASP A 31 -7.20 -5.42 -5.35
CA ASP A 31 -7.17 -6.36 -4.24
C ASP A 31 -7.22 -5.62 -2.88
N LEU A 32 -6.39 -4.60 -2.73
CA LEU A 32 -6.31 -3.84 -1.48
C LEU A 32 -7.55 -2.99 -1.20
N LEU A 33 -8.25 -2.51 -2.23
CA LEU A 33 -9.52 -1.81 -2.05
C LEU A 33 -10.59 -2.71 -1.44
N ARG A 34 -10.60 -4.00 -1.80
CA ARG A 34 -11.49 -4.98 -1.19
C ARG A 34 -11.12 -5.22 0.28
N VAL A 35 -9.84 -5.37 0.57
CA VAL A 35 -9.34 -5.51 1.95
C VAL A 35 -9.69 -4.29 2.80
N LEU A 36 -9.59 -3.08 2.25
CA LEU A 36 -9.94 -1.84 2.95
C LEU A 36 -11.41 -1.80 3.37
N GLN A 37 -12.32 -2.44 2.63
CA GLN A 37 -13.73 -2.55 3.05
C GLN A 37 -13.91 -3.43 4.28
N LEU A 38 -13.00 -4.39 4.51
CA LEU A 38 -13.04 -5.30 5.66
C LEU A 38 -12.45 -4.64 6.91
N ASP A 39 -11.32 -3.94 6.76
CA ASP A 39 -10.70 -3.14 7.82
C ASP A 39 -10.12 -1.84 7.26
N GLN A 40 -10.87 -0.75 7.47
CA GLN A 40 -10.54 0.58 6.99
C GLN A 40 -9.31 1.19 7.69
N ARG A 41 -8.89 0.63 8.82
CA ARG A 41 -7.79 1.15 9.65
C ARG A 41 -6.61 0.18 9.71
N ASN A 42 -6.59 -0.85 8.87
CA ASN A 42 -5.47 -1.76 8.77
C ASN A 42 -4.23 -1.02 8.23
N PRO A 43 -3.14 -0.88 9.02
CA PRO A 43 -1.99 -0.08 8.63
C PRO A 43 -1.29 -0.66 7.40
N ASP A 44 -1.15 -1.99 7.29
CA ASP A 44 -0.48 -2.64 6.17
C ASP A 44 -1.23 -2.40 4.85
N THR A 45 -2.56 -2.49 4.89
CA THR A 45 -3.43 -2.23 3.73
C THR A 45 -3.30 -0.78 3.27
N LEU A 46 -3.34 0.18 4.21
CA LEU A 46 -3.20 1.61 3.90
C LEU A 46 -1.83 1.95 3.31
N VAL A 47 -0.76 1.32 3.82
CA VAL A 47 0.60 1.47 3.29
C VAL A 47 0.69 0.94 1.86
N ASN A 48 0.20 -0.28 1.63
CA ASN A 48 0.22 -0.91 0.31
C ASN A 48 -0.64 -0.13 -0.70
N LEU A 49 -1.79 0.41 -0.27
CA LEU A 49 -2.63 1.28 -1.10
C LEU A 49 -1.93 2.58 -1.47
N ALA A 50 -1.26 3.23 -0.52
CA ALA A 50 -0.48 4.43 -0.80
C ALA A 50 0.65 4.16 -1.81
N CYS A 51 1.31 3.00 -1.69
CA CYS A 51 2.34 2.57 -2.64
C CYS A 51 1.77 2.32 -4.04
N ALA A 52 0.72 1.50 -4.14
CA ALA A 52 0.05 1.21 -5.41
C ALA A 52 -0.49 2.48 -6.09
N ALA A 53 -1.16 3.35 -5.33
CA ALA A 53 -1.69 4.62 -5.81
C ALA A 53 -0.58 5.56 -6.31
N THR A 54 0.57 5.59 -5.63
CA THR A 54 1.74 6.38 -6.07
C THR A 54 2.23 5.92 -7.44
N HIS A 55 2.38 4.61 -7.63
CA HIS A 55 2.82 4.04 -8.92
C HIS A 55 1.79 4.21 -10.05
N LEU A 56 0.50 4.31 -9.72
CA LEU A 56 -0.58 4.57 -10.66
C LEU A 56 -0.81 6.07 -10.96
N GLY A 57 -0.05 6.97 -10.32
CA GLY A 57 -0.25 8.42 -10.47
C GLY A 57 -1.52 8.96 -9.79
N LYS A 58 -2.14 8.17 -8.91
CA LYS A 58 -3.35 8.52 -8.13
C LYS A 58 -2.98 9.35 -6.92
N LEU A 59 -2.65 10.62 -7.15
CA LEU A 59 -2.06 11.51 -6.15
C LEU A 59 -3.02 11.82 -4.99
N GLU A 60 -4.30 12.04 -5.27
CA GLU A 60 -5.30 12.37 -4.24
C GLU A 60 -5.48 11.19 -3.26
N GLU A 61 -5.64 9.98 -3.79
CA GLU A 61 -5.78 8.77 -3.00
C GLU A 61 -4.52 8.47 -2.20
N THR A 62 -3.34 8.68 -2.80
CA THR A 62 -2.06 8.56 -2.10
C THR A 62 -2.02 9.45 -0.86
N GLN A 63 -2.43 10.73 -0.99
CA GLN A 63 -2.46 11.64 0.14
C GLN A 63 -3.49 11.21 1.18
N LYS A 64 -4.68 10.80 0.74
CA LYS A 64 -5.74 10.29 1.62
C LYS A 64 -5.25 9.13 2.48
N TYR A 65 -4.65 8.10 1.89
CA TYR A 65 -4.18 6.93 2.65
C TYR A 65 -3.05 7.28 3.62
N LYS A 66 -2.12 8.16 3.22
CA LYS A 66 -1.06 8.66 4.10
C LYS A 66 -1.62 9.42 5.31
N GLN A 67 -2.61 10.28 5.09
CA GLN A 67 -3.27 11.01 6.18
C GLN A 67 -4.01 10.05 7.13
N THR A 68 -4.73 9.06 6.59
CA THR A 68 -5.39 8.04 7.42
C THR A 68 -4.38 7.27 8.27
N LEU A 69 -3.23 6.90 7.70
CA LEU A 69 -2.16 6.21 8.42
C LEU A 69 -1.60 7.07 9.56
N GLN A 70 -1.39 8.38 9.35
CA GLN A 70 -0.90 9.31 10.37
C GLN A 70 -1.86 9.51 11.54
N GLN A 71 -3.16 9.33 11.32
CA GLN A 71 -4.19 9.45 12.34
C GLN A 71 -4.40 8.17 13.15
N LEU A 72 -3.73 7.06 12.79
CA LEU A 72 -3.79 5.86 13.60
C LEU A 72 -3.02 6.10 14.91
N PRO A 73 -3.59 5.70 16.08
CA PRO A 73 -2.84 5.71 17.34
C PRO A 73 -1.54 4.95 17.11
N SER A 74 -0.40 5.50 17.58
CA SER A 74 0.95 4.99 17.30
C SER A 74 1.04 3.47 17.42
N VAL A 75 0.81 2.77 16.32
CA VAL A 75 1.16 1.37 16.15
C VAL A 75 2.65 1.43 15.89
N GLY A 76 3.44 0.77 16.72
CA GLY A 76 4.91 0.77 16.71
C GLY A 76 5.59 0.27 15.43
N SER A 77 4.93 0.40 14.28
CA SER A 77 5.39 0.02 12.95
C SER A 77 5.11 1.11 11.89
N ALA A 78 4.11 1.99 12.03
CA ALA A 78 3.78 2.96 10.97
C ALA A 78 4.95 3.91 10.62
N GLN A 79 5.64 4.41 11.65
CA GLN A 79 6.80 5.31 11.50
C GLN A 79 8.04 4.59 10.92
N ALA A 80 8.27 3.34 11.32
CA ALA A 80 9.36 2.50 10.81
C ALA A 80 9.15 2.13 9.33
N TYR A 81 7.90 1.87 8.93
CA TYR A 81 7.56 1.54 7.54
C TYR A 81 7.54 2.76 6.62
N THR A 82 7.06 3.93 7.08
CA THR A 82 7.19 5.17 6.29
C THR A 82 8.64 5.54 6.06
N ALA A 83 9.51 5.35 7.07
CA ALA A 83 10.95 5.55 6.93
C ALA A 83 11.54 4.59 5.88
N GLY A 84 11.22 3.30 5.96
CA GLY A 84 11.66 2.31 4.97
C GLY A 84 11.21 2.62 3.54
N LEU A 85 9.97 3.10 3.35
CA LEU A 85 9.48 3.52 2.03
C LEU A 85 10.16 4.79 1.52
N GLN A 86 10.47 5.75 2.40
CA GLN A 86 11.21 6.95 2.05
C GLN A 86 12.64 6.61 1.65
N GLU A 87 13.28 5.69 2.38
CA GLU A 87 14.62 5.19 2.08
C GLU A 87 14.67 4.44 0.75
N LEU A 88 13.67 3.61 0.48
CA LEU A 88 13.51 2.90 -0.78
C LEU A 88 13.23 3.88 -1.94
N SER A 89 12.35 4.86 -1.75
CA SER A 89 12.09 5.90 -2.75
C SER A 89 13.35 6.74 -3.04
N ASN A 90 14.13 7.05 -2.00
CA ASN A 90 15.39 7.79 -2.12
C ASN A 90 16.47 6.96 -2.84
N SER A 91 16.53 5.65 -2.59
CA SER A 91 17.50 4.78 -3.26
C SER A 91 17.22 4.69 -4.76
N PHE A 92 15.95 4.60 -5.17
CA PHE A 92 15.58 4.64 -6.59
C PHE A 92 15.80 6.00 -7.25
N SER A 93 15.62 7.09 -6.50
CA SER A 93 15.87 8.45 -7.00
C SER A 93 17.37 8.71 -7.24
N ARG A 94 18.25 7.97 -6.55
CA ARG A 94 19.70 8.05 -6.69
C ARG A 94 20.24 7.34 -7.94
N PHE A 95 19.43 6.52 -8.60
CA PHE A 95 19.77 5.80 -9.84
C PHE A 95 19.25 6.50 -11.11
N GLN A 96 19.01 7.81 -11.07
CA GLN A 96 18.91 8.58 -12.32
C GLN A 96 20.24 8.42 -13.08
N PRO A 97 20.27 7.84 -14.28
CA PRO A 97 21.52 7.72 -15.04
C PRO A 97 22.03 9.14 -15.31
N THR A 98 23.19 9.46 -14.75
CA THR A 98 23.94 10.65 -15.18
C THR A 98 24.19 10.52 -16.67
N LYS A 99 23.72 11.52 -17.42
CA LYS A 99 23.87 11.63 -18.88
C LYS A 99 25.29 11.35 -19.36
#